data_AF-A0A349ZUG0-F1
#
_entry.id   AF-A0A349ZUG0-F1
#
_cell.length_a   1.000
_cell.length_b   1.000
_cell.length_c   1.000
_cell.angle_alpha   90.00
_cell.angle_beta   90.00
_cell.angle_gamma   90.00
#
_symmetry.space_group_name_H-M   'P 1'
#
loop_
_entity.id
_entity.type
_entity.pdbx_description
1 polymer ?
#
loop_
_entity_poly.entity_id
_entity_poly.type
_entity_poly.pdbx_seq_one_letter_code
_entity_poly.pdbx_strand_id
1 'polypeptide(L)'
;CHFTSPIRRYPDLQIHRIIKDDLRGRLTEEKKLHYEELLDRICLQSSVRERAADEAEREIEKMKKAEYMLSRIGRVYEGIISGITSFGMYVELPNTVEGLVHVSRLDDYYIYDEDRYELTGERCGRSFVLGQSIMVKVDNVDIANREIDFVVA
;
A
#
# COMPACT_ATOMS: atom_id res chain seq x y z
N CYS A 1 5.94 6.40 22.27
CA CYS A 1 7.25 7.08 22.21
C CYS A 1 8.27 6.14 21.57
N HIS A 2 8.93 6.54 20.47
CA HIS A 2 9.96 5.75 19.77
C HIS A 2 11.37 6.10 20.30
N PHE A 3 12.21 5.11 20.60
CA PHE A 3 13.52 5.37 21.27
C PHE A 3 14.73 4.65 20.66
N THR A 4 14.54 3.46 20.08
CA THR A 4 15.62 2.52 19.77
C THR A 4 16.28 2.76 18.41
N SER A 5 15.86 3.75 17.61
CA SER A 5 16.33 3.94 16.23
C SER A 5 16.73 5.39 15.87
N PRO A 6 17.59 6.06 16.66
CA PRO A 6 17.97 7.46 16.44
C PRO A 6 18.73 7.74 15.14
N ILE A 7 19.30 6.71 14.50
CA ILE A 7 19.99 6.85 13.19
C ILE A 7 19.00 7.06 12.05
N ARG A 8 17.80 6.47 12.12
CA ARG A 8 16.82 6.43 11.03
C ARG A 8 15.48 7.09 11.37
N ARG A 9 15.29 7.58 12.60
CA ARG A 9 14.10 8.31 13.05
C ARG A 9 14.49 9.52 13.88
N TYR A 10 14.14 10.71 13.38
CA TYR A 10 14.44 11.97 14.06
C TYR A 10 13.76 12.14 15.44
N PRO A 11 12.52 11.63 15.67
CA PRO A 11 11.92 11.64 17.01
C PRO A 11 12.78 10.93 18.07
N ASP A 12 13.31 9.74 17.76
CA ASP A 12 14.19 9.00 18.65
C ASP A 12 15.45 9.83 19.00
N LEU A 13 16.03 10.56 18.04
CA LEU A 13 17.17 11.44 18.28
C LEU A 13 16.85 12.58 19.25
N GLN A 14 15.64 13.17 19.19
CA GLN A 14 15.22 14.21 20.13
C GLN A 14 15.08 13.66 21.55
N ILE A 15 14.47 12.49 21.70
CA ILE A 15 14.33 11.85 23.01
C ILE A 15 15.71 11.53 23.61
N HIS A 16 16.65 11.04 22.79
CA HIS A 16 18.04 10.83 23.24
C HIS A 16 18.70 12.13 23.71
N ARG A 17 18.42 13.28 23.09
CA ARG A 17 18.95 14.59 23.51
C ARG A 17 18.36 15.03 24.84
N ILE A 18 17.03 14.95 24.98
CA ILE A 18 16.31 15.33 26.20
C ILE A 18 16.77 14.48 27.39
N ILE A 19 16.79 13.16 27.24
CA ILE A 19 17.24 12.24 28.29
C ILE A 19 18.70 12.50 28.69
N LYS A 20 19.59 12.74 27.71
CA LYS A 20 21.00 13.06 28.02
C LYS A 20 21.17 14.38 28.77
N ASP A 21 20.33 15.37 28.50
CA ASP A 21 20.38 16.64 29.20
C ASP A 21 19.81 16.54 30.61
N ASP A 22 18.75 15.75 30.81
CA ASP A 22 18.20 15.43 32.13
C ASP A 22 19.22 14.68 33.01
N LEU A 23 19.79 13.58 32.50
CA LEU A 23 20.79 12.77 33.22
C LEU A 23 22.07 13.54 33.57
N ARG A 24 22.38 14.63 32.85
CA ARG A 24 23.56 15.46 33.10
C ARG A 24 23.25 16.71 33.93
N GLY A 25 22.01 16.88 34.40
CA GLY A 25 21.58 18.07 35.13
C GLY A 25 21.61 19.35 34.29
N ARG A 26 21.53 19.24 32.97
CA ARG A 26 21.58 20.37 32.02
C ARG A 26 20.21 20.74 31.49
N LEU A 27 19.14 20.15 32.00
CA LEU A 27 17.76 20.47 31.64
C LEU A 27 17.25 21.64 32.49
N THR A 28 17.71 22.84 32.14
CA THR A 28 17.25 24.10 32.76
C THR A 28 15.83 24.43 32.32
N GLU A 29 15.14 25.31 33.06
CA GLU A 29 13.80 25.80 32.67
C GLU A 29 13.79 26.46 31.28
N GLU A 30 14.84 27.21 30.94
CA GLU A 30 15.02 27.78 29.59
C GLU A 30 15.05 26.71 28.49
N LYS A 31 15.70 25.57 28.75
CA LYS A 31 15.75 24.45 27.80
C LYS A 31 14.45 23.68 27.74
N LYS A 32 13.71 23.56 28.84
CA LYS A 32 12.37 22.96 28.83
C LYS A 32 11.43 23.77 27.95
N LEU A 33 11.39 25.10 28.14
CA LEU A 33 10.63 26.02 27.29
C LEU A 33 11.06 25.90 25.82
N HIS A 34 12.37 25.87 25.55
CA HIS A 34 12.87 25.67 24.19
C HIS A 34 12.37 24.36 23.55
N TYR A 35 12.35 23.26 24.31
CA TYR A 35 11.82 21.99 23.81
C TYR A 35 10.31 22.04 23.62
N GLU A 36 9.55 22.61 24.55
CA GLU A 36 8.09 22.75 24.43
C GLU A 36 7.70 23.53 23.16
N GLU A 37 8.37 24.63 22.87
CA GLU A 37 8.13 25.43 21.65
C GLU A 37 8.48 24.67 20.36
N LEU A 38 9.49 23.79 20.41
CA LEU A 38 10.03 23.12 19.23
C LEU A 38 9.36 21.77 18.93
N LEU A 39 8.96 21.03 19.96
CA LEU A 39 8.55 19.64 19.86
C LEU A 39 7.30 19.45 19.01
N ASP A 40 6.29 20.31 19.14
CA ASP A 40 5.06 20.22 18.35
C ASP A 40 5.34 20.30 16.85
N ARG A 41 6.20 21.24 16.44
CA ARG A 41 6.63 21.39 15.06
C ARG A 41 7.41 20.17 14.57
N ILE A 42 8.34 19.65 15.39
CA ILE A 42 9.12 18.47 15.03
C ILE A 42 8.23 17.23 14.90
N CYS A 43 7.28 17.04 15.80
CA CYS A 43 6.32 15.94 15.77
C CYS A 43 5.47 15.96 14.50
N LEU A 44 4.97 17.14 14.13
CA LEU A 44 4.22 17.32 12.89
C LEU A 44 5.08 17.03 11.67
N GLN A 45 6.27 17.63 11.59
CA GLN A 45 7.20 17.43 10.48
C GLN A 45 7.59 15.96 10.32
N SER A 46 7.90 15.28 11.42
CA SER A 46 8.32 13.87 11.41
C SER A 46 7.20 12.98 10.89
N SER A 47 5.97 13.19 11.38
CA SER A 47 4.78 12.46 10.92
C SER A 47 4.49 12.66 9.43
N VAL A 48 4.63 13.90 8.93
CA VAL A 48 4.45 14.21 7.50
C VAL A 48 5.52 13.53 6.65
N ARG A 49 6.77 13.54 7.12
CA ARG A 49 7.89 12.92 6.38
C ARG A 49 7.88 11.40 6.40
N GLU A 50 7.39 10.78 7.47
CA GLU A 50 7.14 9.35 7.53
C GLU A 50 6.12 8.93 6.46
N ARG A 51 4.94 9.56 6.43
CA ARG A 51 3.93 9.29 5.40
C ARG A 51 4.43 9.51 3.98
N ALA A 52 5.18 10.60 3.75
CA ALA A 52 5.74 10.89 2.43
C ALA A 52 6.80 9.86 2.00
N ALA A 53 7.57 9.31 2.94
CA ALA A 53 8.53 8.25 2.65
C ALA A 53 7.81 6.94 2.32
N ASP A 54 6.80 6.56 3.11
CA ASP A 54 5.99 5.36 2.89
C ASP A 54 5.26 5.41 1.53
N GLU A 55 4.71 6.56 1.17
CA GLU A 55 4.05 6.76 -0.12
C GLU A 55 5.04 6.63 -1.28
N ALA A 56 6.22 7.25 -1.18
CA ALA A 56 7.26 7.13 -2.19
C ALA A 56 7.76 5.67 -2.34
N GLU A 57 7.90 4.94 -1.23
CA GLU A 57 8.30 3.54 -1.23
C GLU A 57 7.26 2.66 -1.94
N ARG A 58 5.97 2.82 -1.60
CA ARG A 58 4.87 2.10 -2.25
C ARG A 58 4.82 2.35 -3.74
N GLU A 59 5.02 3.60 -4.16
CA GLU A 59 4.99 3.96 -5.58
C GLU A 59 6.17 3.38 -6.36
N ILE A 60 7.36 3.31 -5.76
CA ILE A 60 8.51 2.62 -6.36
C ILE A 60 8.26 1.11 -6.42
N GLU A 61 7.69 0.53 -5.36
CA GLU A 61 7.37 -0.90 -5.32
C GLU A 61 6.38 -1.28 -6.43
N LYS A 62 5.28 -0.53 -6.61
CA LYS A 62 4.33 -0.72 -7.70
C LYS A 62 5.00 -0.63 -9.07
N MET A 63 5.83 0.40 -9.28
CA MET A 63 6.57 0.56 -10.54
C MET A 63 7.47 -0.65 -10.82
N LYS A 64 8.19 -1.16 -9.80
CA LYS A 64 9.06 -2.33 -9.95
C LYS A 64 8.29 -3.63 -10.13
N LYS A 65 7.12 -3.77 -9.50
CA LYS A 65 6.20 -4.88 -9.76
C LYS A 65 5.69 -4.87 -11.20
N ALA A 66 5.30 -3.71 -11.72
CA ALA A 66 4.93 -3.55 -13.13
C ALA A 66 6.11 -3.92 -14.06
N GLU A 67 7.30 -3.36 -13.82
CA GLU A 67 8.50 -3.71 -14.59
C GLU A 67 8.80 -5.22 -14.59
N TYR A 68 8.64 -5.87 -13.45
CA TYR A 68 8.80 -7.32 -13.29
C TYR A 68 7.77 -8.11 -14.12
N MET A 69 6.55 -7.61 -14.28
CA MET A 69 5.48 -8.29 -15.01
C MET A 69 5.53 -8.12 -16.53
N LEU A 70 6.25 -7.14 -17.07
CA LEU A 70 6.41 -6.95 -18.53
C LEU A 70 6.89 -8.21 -19.25
N SER A 71 7.90 -8.88 -18.69
CA SER A 71 8.47 -10.12 -19.25
C SER A 71 7.56 -11.35 -19.08
N ARG A 72 6.39 -11.17 -18.46
CA ARG A 72 5.45 -12.23 -18.06
C ARG A 72 4.07 -12.06 -18.70
N ILE A 73 3.91 -11.10 -19.61
CA ILE A 73 2.68 -10.94 -20.40
C ILE A 73 2.34 -12.27 -21.08
N GLY A 74 1.07 -12.66 -20.99
CA GLY A 74 0.54 -13.91 -21.53
C GLY A 74 0.68 -15.14 -20.61
N ARG A 75 1.39 -15.03 -19.48
CA ARG A 75 1.48 -16.14 -18.50
C ARG A 75 0.26 -16.18 -17.61
N VAL A 76 -0.08 -17.37 -17.12
CA VAL A 76 -1.18 -17.61 -16.20
C VAL A 76 -0.63 -17.87 -14.80
N TYR A 77 -1.28 -17.27 -13.80
CA TYR A 77 -0.96 -17.41 -12.39
C TYR A 77 -2.23 -17.68 -11.59
N GLU A 78 -2.06 -18.39 -10.49
CA GLU A 78 -3.08 -18.45 -9.45
C GLU A 78 -2.92 -17.20 -8.56
N GLY A 79 -4.02 -16.52 -8.28
CA GLY A 79 -4.06 -15.35 -7.41
C GLY A 79 -5.31 -15.34 -6.54
N ILE A 80 -5.32 -14.46 -5.54
CA ILE A 80 -6.43 -14.29 -4.61
C ILE A 80 -7.05 -12.92 -4.86
N ILE A 81 -8.37 -12.83 -4.87
CA ILE A 81 -9.07 -11.55 -4.98
C ILE A 81 -8.79 -10.73 -3.71
N SER A 82 -7.97 -9.67 -3.82
CA SER A 82 -7.58 -8.79 -2.70
C SER A 82 -8.54 -7.61 -2.51
N GLY A 83 -9.32 -7.27 -3.54
CA GLY A 83 -10.30 -6.20 -3.48
C GLY A 83 -11.34 -6.31 -4.59
N ILE A 84 -12.55 -5.84 -4.33
CA ILE A 84 -13.62 -5.76 -5.32
C ILE A 84 -14.13 -4.33 -5.37
N THR A 85 -14.34 -3.82 -6.58
CA THR A 85 -14.93 -2.51 -6.86
C THR A 85 -16.04 -2.66 -7.89
N SER A 86 -16.82 -1.60 -8.10
CA SER A 86 -17.87 -1.58 -9.12
C SER A 86 -17.37 -1.74 -10.55
N PHE A 87 -16.11 -1.44 -10.83
CA PHE A 87 -15.51 -1.49 -12.17
C PHE A 87 -14.56 -2.68 -12.36
N GLY A 88 -14.29 -3.47 -11.33
CA GLY A 88 -13.38 -4.62 -11.46
C GLY A 88 -13.07 -5.30 -10.14
N MET A 89 -12.11 -6.21 -10.21
CA MET A 89 -11.55 -6.87 -9.03
C MET A 89 -10.04 -6.84 -9.08
N TYR A 90 -9.42 -6.59 -7.93
CA TYR A 90 -7.99 -6.67 -7.75
C TYR A 90 -7.62 -8.10 -7.35
N VAL A 91 -6.60 -8.63 -8.02
CA VAL A 91 -6.10 -9.98 -7.80
C VAL A 91 -4.64 -9.87 -7.39
N GLU A 92 -4.34 -10.36 -6.20
CA GLU A 92 -3.00 -10.45 -5.64
C GLU A 92 -2.41 -11.83 -5.91
N LEU A 93 -1.21 -11.84 -6.49
CA LEU A 93 -0.43 -13.05 -6.72
C LEU A 93 0.40 -13.40 -5.47
N PRO A 94 0.85 -14.67 -5.31
CA PRO A 94 1.68 -15.09 -4.17
C PRO A 94 2.98 -14.32 -3.98
N ASN A 95 3.45 -13.62 -5.01
CA ASN A 95 4.63 -12.76 -4.98
C ASN A 95 4.29 -11.29 -4.65
N THR A 96 3.10 -11.01 -4.10
CA THR A 96 2.59 -9.67 -3.71
C THR A 96 2.31 -8.72 -4.87
N VAL A 97 2.35 -9.21 -6.11
CA VAL A 97 1.97 -8.42 -7.28
C VAL A 97 0.46 -8.35 -7.35
N GLU A 98 -0.07 -7.13 -7.38
CA GLU A 98 -1.49 -6.90 -7.58
C GLU A 98 -1.75 -6.41 -9.01
N GLY A 99 -2.88 -6.83 -9.57
CA GLY A 99 -3.36 -6.35 -10.87
C GLY A 99 -4.88 -6.32 -10.91
N LEU A 100 -5.42 -5.57 -11.86
CA LEU A 100 -6.85 -5.31 -12.01
C LEU A 100 -7.44 -6.21 -13.11
N VAL A 101 -8.53 -6.89 -12.79
CA VAL A 101 -9.43 -7.47 -13.78
C VAL A 101 -10.62 -6.54 -13.95
N HIS A 102 -10.68 -5.82 -15.06
CA HIS A 102 -11.79 -4.92 -15.36
C HIS A 102 -13.06 -5.71 -15.71
N VAL A 103 -14.24 -5.29 -15.23
CA VAL A 103 -15.51 -6.00 -15.51
C VAL A 103 -15.81 -6.13 -17.00
N SER A 104 -15.36 -5.16 -17.82
CA SER A 104 -15.53 -5.22 -19.28
C SER A 104 -14.75 -6.35 -19.97
N ARG A 105 -13.78 -6.96 -19.27
CA ARG A 105 -13.05 -8.14 -19.77
C ARG A 105 -13.69 -9.45 -19.30
N LEU A 106 -14.77 -9.40 -18.53
CA LEU A 106 -15.52 -10.57 -18.11
C LEU A 106 -16.63 -10.90 -19.13
N ASP A 107 -17.07 -12.16 -19.12
CA ASP A 107 -18.00 -12.72 -20.10
C ASP A 107 -19.46 -12.24 -19.96
N ASP A 108 -19.77 -11.46 -18.91
CA ASP A 108 -21.15 -11.15 -18.52
C ASP A 108 -21.28 -9.77 -17.88
N TYR A 109 -22.51 -9.33 -17.63
CA TYR A 109 -22.80 -8.14 -16.84
C TYR A 109 -22.74 -8.49 -15.34
N TYR A 110 -21.73 -7.95 -14.65
CA TYR A 110 -21.53 -8.19 -13.22
C TYR A 110 -22.13 -7.06 -12.39
N ILE A 111 -22.92 -7.43 -11.38
CA ILE A 111 -23.50 -6.53 -10.39
C ILE A 111 -22.63 -6.61 -9.14
N TYR A 112 -22.17 -5.44 -8.67
CA TYR A 112 -21.40 -5.31 -7.45
C TYR A 112 -22.32 -5.19 -6.24
N ASP A 113 -22.12 -6.05 -5.25
CA ASP A 113 -22.76 -6.02 -3.94
C ASP A 113 -21.75 -5.49 -2.91
N GLU A 114 -21.97 -4.26 -2.43
CA GLU A 114 -21.10 -3.57 -1.47
C GLU A 114 -21.11 -4.22 -0.09
N ASP A 115 -22.25 -4.77 0.35
CA ASP A 115 -22.38 -5.36 1.68
C ASP A 115 -21.63 -6.70 1.76
N ARG A 116 -21.58 -7.42 0.64
CA ARG A 116 -20.99 -8.77 0.55
C ARG A 116 -19.60 -8.79 -0.09
N TYR A 117 -19.14 -7.67 -0.64
CA TYR A 117 -17.91 -7.58 -1.43
C TYR A 117 -17.87 -8.70 -2.48
N GLU A 118 -18.91 -8.75 -3.31
CA GLU A 118 -19.13 -9.80 -4.31
C GLU A 118 -19.53 -9.18 -5.65
N LEU A 119 -18.98 -9.70 -6.75
CA LEU A 119 -19.42 -9.41 -8.12
C LEU A 119 -20.17 -10.63 -8.63
N THR A 120 -21.46 -10.48 -8.97
CA THR A 120 -22.29 -11.57 -9.48
C THR A 120 -22.73 -11.31 -10.91
N GLY A 121 -22.47 -12.24 -11.82
CA GLY A 121 -22.90 -12.19 -13.21
C GLY A 121 -24.39 -12.47 -13.37
N GLU A 122 -25.11 -11.56 -14.03
CA GLU A 122 -26.57 -11.61 -14.17
C GLU A 122 -27.06 -12.83 -14.98
N ARG A 123 -26.33 -13.26 -16.01
CA ARG A 123 -26.73 -14.33 -16.93
C ARG A 123 -26.08 -15.66 -16.63
N CYS A 124 -24.80 -15.65 -16.31
CA CYS A 124 -24.02 -16.85 -16.03
C CYS A 124 -24.13 -17.32 -14.58
N GLY A 125 -24.54 -16.43 -13.66
CA GLY A 125 -24.61 -16.72 -12.23
C GLY A 125 -23.26 -16.97 -11.57
N ARG A 126 -22.14 -16.72 -12.27
CA ARG A 126 -20.80 -16.79 -11.67
C ARG A 126 -20.66 -15.64 -10.69
N SER A 127 -20.14 -15.94 -9.51
CA SER A 127 -19.78 -14.92 -8.54
C SER A 127 -18.30 -14.93 -8.19
N PHE A 128 -17.77 -13.73 -7.96
CA PHE A 128 -16.42 -13.48 -7.51
C PHE A 128 -16.50 -12.81 -6.14
N VAL A 129 -15.90 -13.43 -5.13
CA VAL A 129 -15.95 -12.98 -3.74
C VAL A 129 -14.55 -12.59 -3.26
N LEU A 130 -14.46 -11.59 -2.40
CA LEU A 130 -13.22 -11.24 -1.72
C LEU A 130 -12.56 -12.47 -1.05
N GLY A 131 -11.26 -12.67 -1.29
CA GLY A 131 -10.48 -13.78 -0.75
C GLY A 131 -10.58 -15.09 -1.54
N GLN A 132 -11.36 -15.14 -2.62
CA GLN A 132 -11.43 -16.31 -3.50
C GLN A 132 -10.17 -16.45 -4.34
N SER A 133 -9.67 -17.68 -4.49
CA SER A 133 -8.58 -18.02 -5.41
C SER A 133 -9.10 -18.20 -6.84
N ILE A 134 -8.46 -17.53 -7.79
CA ILE A 134 -8.80 -17.60 -9.22
C ILE A 134 -7.54 -17.68 -10.08
N MET A 135 -7.69 -18.22 -11.30
CA MET A 135 -6.63 -18.24 -12.30
C MET A 135 -6.74 -16.99 -13.17
N VAL A 136 -5.65 -16.25 -13.25
CA VAL A 136 -5.55 -15.01 -14.04
C VAL A 136 -4.40 -15.07 -15.01
N LYS A 137 -4.62 -14.51 -16.21
CA LYS A 137 -3.60 -14.33 -17.23
C LYS A 137 -3.20 -12.86 -17.29
N VAL A 138 -1.90 -12.61 -17.40
CA VAL A 138 -1.36 -11.26 -17.64
C VAL A 138 -1.72 -10.82 -19.05
N ASP A 139 -2.59 -9.81 -19.19
CA ASP A 139 -3.02 -9.28 -20.49
C ASP A 139 -2.12 -8.14 -20.93
N ASN A 140 -1.95 -7.15 -20.06
CA ASN A 140 -1.22 -5.93 -20.35
C ASN A 140 -0.53 -5.38 -19.09
N VAL A 141 0.54 -4.60 -19.29
CA VAL A 141 1.29 -3.97 -18.20
C VAL A 141 1.65 -2.55 -18.63
N ASP A 142 1.20 -1.57 -17.87
CA ASP A 142 1.51 -0.16 -18.06
C ASP A 142 2.47 0.34 -16.98
N ILE A 143 3.73 0.56 -17.35
CA ILE A 143 4.76 1.06 -16.44
C ILE A 143 4.54 2.53 -16.07
N ALA A 144 4.01 3.32 -17.00
CA ALA A 144 3.81 4.75 -16.81
C ALA A 144 2.73 4.99 -15.76
N ASN A 145 1.65 4.22 -15.84
CA ASN A 145 0.56 4.24 -14.86
C ASN A 145 0.79 3.31 -13.66
N ARG A 146 1.80 2.42 -13.73
CA ARG A 146 2.14 1.41 -12.70
C ARG A 146 0.99 0.41 -12.49
N GLU A 147 0.27 0.12 -13.57
CA GLU A 147 -0.92 -0.73 -13.60
C GLU A 147 -0.61 -2.04 -14.31
N ILE A 148 -1.23 -3.11 -13.82
CA ILE A 148 -1.14 -4.45 -14.40
C ILE A 148 -2.56 -4.92 -14.65
N ASP A 149 -2.84 -5.25 -15.91
CA ASP A 149 -4.14 -5.74 -16.32
C ASP A 149 -4.13 -7.26 -16.37
N PHE A 150 -5.12 -7.85 -15.71
CA PHE A 150 -5.39 -9.28 -15.73
C PHE A 150 -6.70 -9.58 -16.45
N VAL A 151 -6.77 -10.80 -16.98
CA VAL A 151 -8.02 -11.41 -17.47
C VAL A 151 -8.19 -12.77 -16.81
N VAL A 152 -9.44 -13.16 -16.56
CA VAL A 152 -9.73 -14.50 -16.02
C VAL A 152 -9.34 -15.55 -17.08
N ALA A 153 -8.60 -16.57 -16.66
CA ALA A 153 -8.06 -17.61 -17.53
C ALA A 153 -9.04 -18.77 -17.78
#